data_AF-A0A6I3SYD5-F1
#
_entry.id   AF-A0A6I3SYD5-F1
#
_cell.length_a   1.000
_cell.length_b   1.000
_cell.length_c   1.000
_cell.angle_alpha   90.00
_cell.angle_beta   90.00
_cell.angle_gamma   90.00
#
_symmetry.space_group_name_H-M   'P 1'
#
loop_
_entity.id
_entity.type
_entity.pdbx_description
1 polymer ?
#
loop_
_entity_poly.entity_id
_entity_poly.type
_entity_poly.pdbx_seq_one_letter_code
_entity_poly.pdbx_strand_id
1 'polypeptide(L)'
;MPTSPPPSPPLRTECPPGACICERARLFDDPDADRRVLLLTREQEKRLIERIDAISTYAELQRIGQRLYEQLGVRLHIGPRANEVRTARGFAIELSPVPGLCRKTRQAVPAAIRRCLDRHPEIAYAVLDAHDLLGPR
;
A
#
# COMPACT_ATOMS: atom_id res chain seq x y z
N MET A 1 -22.74 38.62 11.51
CA MET A 1 -21.39 38.32 11.01
C MET A 1 -21.22 36.80 11.05
N PRO A 2 -20.89 36.15 9.93
CA PRO A 2 -20.78 34.70 9.85
C PRO A 2 -19.39 34.27 10.32
N THR A 3 -19.31 33.33 11.24
CA THR A 3 -18.05 32.64 11.55
C THR A 3 -18.29 31.16 11.35
N SER A 4 -18.29 30.75 10.07
CA SER A 4 -18.21 29.34 9.72
C SER A 4 -16.84 28.81 10.18
N PRO A 5 -16.79 27.71 10.96
CA PRO A 5 -15.53 27.10 11.32
C PRO A 5 -14.82 26.57 10.06
N PRO A 6 -13.47 26.58 10.03
CA PRO A 6 -12.72 26.06 8.89
C PRO A 6 -13.04 24.57 8.67
N PRO A 7 -13.13 24.10 7.42
CA PRO A 7 -13.35 22.69 7.14
C PRO A 7 -12.14 21.89 7.64
N SER A 8 -12.33 21.20 8.77
CA SER A 8 -11.44 20.14 9.24
C SER A 8 -11.23 19.14 8.10
N PRO A 9 -9.99 18.68 7.82
CA PRO A 9 -9.72 17.74 6.74
C PRO A 9 -10.65 16.53 6.91
N PRO A 10 -11.26 16.02 5.83
CA PRO A 10 -12.22 14.92 5.92
C PRO A 10 -11.50 13.66 6.39
N LEU A 11 -11.47 13.48 7.71
CA LEU A 11 -11.13 12.22 8.34
C LEU A 11 -12.17 11.22 7.87
N ARG A 12 -11.70 10.07 7.41
CA ARG A 12 -12.52 9.02 6.82
C ARG A 12 -13.75 8.75 7.71
N THR A 13 -14.95 8.87 7.12
CA THR A 13 -16.23 8.49 7.76
C THR A 13 -16.06 7.12 8.39
N GLU A 14 -16.50 7.03 9.64
CA GLU A 14 -16.36 5.89 10.53
C GLU A 14 -16.62 4.58 9.77
N CYS A 15 -15.70 3.62 9.88
CA CYS A 15 -15.95 2.31 9.30
C CYS A 15 -17.08 1.66 10.11
N PRO A 16 -18.17 1.18 9.46
CA PRO A 16 -19.28 0.55 10.16
C PRO A 16 -18.78 -0.62 11.03
N PRO A 17 -19.38 -0.83 12.21
CA PRO A 17 -18.91 -1.82 13.18
C PRO A 17 -18.90 -3.21 12.56
N GLY A 18 -17.76 -3.90 12.66
CA GLY A 18 -17.55 -5.26 12.12
C GLY A 18 -16.99 -5.33 10.69
N ALA A 19 -16.96 -4.24 9.91
CA ALA A 19 -16.49 -4.29 8.52
C ALA A 19 -14.96 -4.08 8.36
N CYS A 20 -14.29 -3.55 9.38
CA CYS A 20 -12.88 -3.17 9.28
C CYS A 20 -12.08 -3.63 10.51
N ILE A 21 -11.20 -4.62 10.30
CA ILE A 21 -10.15 -5.06 11.24
C ILE A 21 -8.99 -4.06 11.34
N CYS A 22 -9.24 -2.78 11.03
CA CYS A 22 -8.22 -1.75 11.00
C CYS A 22 -7.78 -1.30 12.40
N GLU A 23 -8.15 -1.98 13.49
CA GLU A 23 -7.67 -1.66 14.85
C GLU A 23 -7.72 -0.15 15.19
N ARG A 24 -8.73 0.57 14.67
CA ARG A 24 -8.81 2.04 14.81
C ARG A 24 -8.81 2.47 16.27
N ALA A 25 -9.44 1.69 17.15
CA ALA A 25 -9.42 1.90 18.59
C ALA A 25 -7.97 1.95 19.13
N ARG A 26 -7.12 1.02 18.67
CA ARG A 26 -5.70 0.94 19.06
C ARG A 26 -4.90 2.19 18.69
N LEU A 27 -5.23 2.83 17.57
CA LEU A 27 -4.65 4.12 17.14
C LEU A 27 -5.15 5.33 17.93
N PHE A 28 -6.32 5.21 18.56
CA PHE A 28 -6.86 6.22 19.47
C PHE A 28 -6.32 6.04 20.89
N ASP A 29 -6.14 4.79 21.32
CA ASP A 29 -5.57 4.43 22.62
C ASP A 29 -4.05 4.70 22.69
N ASP A 30 -3.34 4.57 21.57
CA ASP A 30 -1.91 4.80 21.49
C ASP A 30 -1.61 6.20 20.89
N PRO A 31 -1.00 7.12 21.67
CA PRO A 31 -0.64 8.46 21.20
C PRO A 31 0.53 8.48 20.22
N ASP A 32 1.38 7.44 20.22
CA ASP A 32 2.53 7.30 19.32
C ASP A 32 2.18 6.52 18.04
N ALA A 33 1.00 5.90 17.98
CA ALA A 33 0.59 5.16 16.81
C ALA A 33 0.34 6.06 15.58
N ASP A 34 0.73 5.56 14.41
CA ASP A 34 0.66 6.29 13.13
C ASP A 34 -0.78 6.53 12.67
N ARG A 35 -1.38 7.63 13.15
CA ARG A 35 -2.74 8.09 12.75
C ARG A 35 -2.85 8.48 11.28
N ARG A 36 -1.72 8.60 10.56
CA ARG A 36 -1.68 8.93 9.13
C ARG A 36 -2.47 7.94 8.28
N VAL A 37 -2.47 6.66 8.67
CA VAL A 37 -3.23 5.61 7.96
C VAL A 37 -4.75 5.84 8.04
N LEU A 38 -5.24 6.57 9.03
CA LEU A 38 -6.66 6.95 9.15
C LEU A 38 -7.08 7.96 8.07
N LEU A 39 -6.13 8.66 7.44
CA LEU A 39 -6.36 9.56 6.32
C LEU A 39 -6.57 8.80 5.00
N LEU A 40 -6.26 7.49 4.94
CA LEU A 40 -6.43 6.68 3.75
C LEU A 40 -7.91 6.46 3.43
N THR A 41 -8.54 7.38 2.70
CA THR A 41 -9.94 7.25 2.28
C THR A 41 -10.10 6.21 1.17
N ARG A 42 -11.34 5.78 0.91
CA ARG A 42 -11.66 4.88 -0.22
C ARG A 42 -11.19 5.47 -1.57
N GLU A 43 -11.25 6.79 -1.70
CA GLU A 43 -10.79 7.47 -2.91
C GLU A 43 -9.27 7.44 -3.03
N GLN A 44 -8.53 7.63 -1.94
CA GLN A 44 -7.07 7.49 -1.95
C GLN A 44 -6.65 6.05 -2.30
N GLU A 45 -7.34 5.04 -1.77
CA GLU A 45 -7.12 3.63 -2.15
C GLU A 45 -7.35 3.41 -3.65
N LYS A 46 -8.45 3.94 -4.21
CA LYS A 46 -8.73 3.84 -5.64
C LYS A 46 -7.66 4.51 -6.48
N ARG A 47 -7.27 5.74 -6.13
CA ARG A 47 -6.20 6.48 -6.82
C ARG A 47 -4.87 5.75 -6.74
N LEU A 48 -4.56 5.11 -5.60
CA LEU A 48 -3.34 4.31 -5.45
C LEU A 48 -3.34 3.12 -6.40
N ILE A 49 -4.46 2.38 -6.48
CA ILE A 49 -4.60 1.23 -7.39
C ILE A 49 -4.51 1.67 -8.84
N GLU A 50 -5.23 2.72 -9.24
CA GLU A 50 -5.17 3.27 -10.60
C GLU A 50 -3.75 3.71 -10.95
N ARG A 51 -3.05 4.33 -10.00
CA ARG A 51 -1.68 4.76 -10.20
C ARG A 51 -0.73 3.58 -10.35
N ILE A 52 -0.91 2.50 -9.58
CA ILE A 52 -0.15 1.23 -9.73
C ILE A 52 -0.42 0.60 -11.09
N ASP A 53 -1.67 0.58 -11.54
CA ASP A 53 -2.06 0.02 -12.84
C ASP A 53 -1.47 0.81 -14.02
N ALA A 54 -1.27 2.12 -13.84
CA ALA A 54 -0.62 3.00 -14.80
C ALA A 54 0.92 2.95 -14.77
N ILE A 55 1.53 2.17 -13.86
CA ILE A 55 2.99 2.03 -13.80
C ILE A 55 3.47 1.15 -14.95
N SER A 56 4.47 1.64 -15.67
CA SER A 56 5.17 0.89 -16.71
C SER A 56 6.67 0.69 -16.41
N THR A 57 7.18 1.20 -15.29
CA THR A 57 8.61 1.10 -14.94
C THR A 57 8.82 0.74 -13.48
N TYR A 58 9.90 0.01 -13.20
CA TYR A 58 10.27 -0.39 -11.84
C TYR A 58 10.53 0.81 -10.91
N ALA A 59 11.12 1.89 -11.43
CA ALA A 59 11.36 3.10 -10.65
C ALA A 59 10.08 3.74 -10.12
N GLU A 60 9.00 3.75 -10.92
CA GLU A 60 7.69 4.24 -10.47
C GLU A 60 7.08 3.31 -9.40
N LEU A 61 7.23 1.99 -9.55
CA LEU A 61 6.79 1.02 -8.54
C LEU A 61 7.50 1.25 -7.20
N GLN A 62 8.82 1.44 -7.23
CA GLN A 62 9.61 1.78 -6.04
C GLN A 62 9.16 3.11 -5.43
N ARG A 63 8.95 4.15 -6.25
CA ARG A 63 8.44 5.45 -5.78
C ARG A 63 7.10 5.32 -5.07
N ILE A 64 6.19 4.46 -5.55
CA ILE A 64 4.92 4.20 -4.89
C ILE A 64 5.13 3.48 -3.56
N GLY A 65 5.96 2.43 -3.52
CA GLY A 65 6.29 1.74 -2.27
C GLY A 65 6.88 2.68 -1.22
N GLN A 66 7.80 3.55 -1.65
CA GLN A 66 8.43 4.56 -0.80
C GLN A 66 7.41 5.59 -0.28
N ARG A 67 6.54 6.12 -1.16
CA ARG A 67 5.46 7.02 -0.74
C ARG A 67 4.47 6.34 0.20
N LEU A 68 4.20 5.05 0.01
CA LEU A 68 3.35 4.29 0.92
C LEU A 68 3.95 4.27 2.33
N TYR A 69 5.27 4.07 2.41
CA TYR A 69 5.98 4.09 3.67
C TYR A 69 6.02 5.50 4.30
N GLU A 70 6.29 6.55 3.52
CA GLU A 70 6.35 7.92 4.03
C GLU A 70 4.99 8.47 4.45
N GLN A 71 3.94 8.20 3.65
CA GLN A 71 2.59 8.72 3.90
C GLN A 71 1.83 7.89 4.92
N LEU A 72 1.98 6.56 4.91
CA LEU A 72 1.14 5.63 5.69
C LEU A 72 1.92 4.80 6.70
N GLY A 73 3.26 4.83 6.67
CA GLY A 73 4.11 3.95 7.49
C GLY A 73 4.13 2.49 7.02
N VAL A 74 3.53 2.19 5.86
CA VAL A 74 3.37 0.81 5.38
C VAL A 74 4.53 0.45 4.46
N ARG A 75 5.35 -0.51 4.88
CA ARG A 75 6.37 -1.06 3.98
C ARG A 75 5.76 -2.09 3.06
N LEU A 76 6.06 -1.95 1.78
CA LEU A 76 5.73 -2.90 0.74
C LEU A 76 6.94 -3.80 0.54
N HIS A 77 6.76 -5.09 0.82
CA HIS A 77 7.74 -6.13 0.53
C HIS A 77 7.33 -6.81 -0.77
N ILE A 78 8.20 -6.73 -1.75
CA ILE A 78 8.11 -7.53 -2.98
C ILE A 78 9.32 -8.46 -2.93
N GLY A 79 9.18 -9.70 -3.35
CA GLY A 79 10.31 -10.62 -3.42
C GLY A 79 10.01 -11.82 -4.31
N PRO A 80 11.03 -12.42 -4.93
CA PRO A 80 10.88 -13.66 -5.67
C PRO A 80 10.45 -14.82 -4.75
N ARG A 81 9.51 -15.66 -5.19
CA ARG A 81 9.22 -16.97 -4.59
C ARG A 81 10.11 -18.04 -5.20
N ALA A 82 10.60 -18.94 -4.36
CA ALA A 82 11.55 -20.00 -4.74
C ALA A 82 11.09 -20.92 -5.89
N ASN A 83 9.78 -21.03 -6.16
CA ASN A 83 9.27 -22.04 -7.10
C ASN A 83 8.93 -21.54 -8.52
N GLU A 84 8.78 -20.23 -8.78
CA GLU A 84 8.31 -19.81 -10.11
C GLU A 84 8.57 -18.33 -10.45
N VAL A 85 9.82 -17.88 -10.43
CA VAL A 85 10.19 -16.45 -10.60
C VAL A 85 9.94 -15.82 -11.98
N ARG A 86 9.48 -16.56 -12.99
CA ARG A 86 9.33 -16.04 -14.37
C ARG A 86 7.96 -15.42 -14.68
N THR A 87 7.02 -15.48 -13.74
CA THR A 87 5.66 -14.96 -13.94
C THR A 87 5.25 -14.04 -12.79
N ALA A 88 4.22 -13.20 -12.99
CA ALA A 88 3.71 -12.31 -11.93
C ALA A 88 3.25 -13.06 -10.65
N ARG A 89 2.91 -14.35 -10.78
CA ARG A 89 2.59 -15.26 -9.66
C ARG A 89 3.83 -15.69 -8.87
N GLY A 90 5.00 -15.57 -9.46
CA GLY A 90 6.31 -15.80 -8.88
C GLY A 90 6.72 -14.81 -7.80
N PHE A 91 6.02 -13.67 -7.65
CA PHE A 91 6.39 -12.67 -6.65
C PHE A 91 5.53 -12.80 -5.39
N ALA A 92 6.21 -12.90 -4.25
CA ALA A 92 5.64 -12.64 -2.94
C ALA A 92 5.51 -11.12 -2.77
N ILE A 93 4.27 -10.63 -2.68
CA ILE A 93 3.98 -9.21 -2.46
C ILE A 93 3.17 -9.12 -1.17
N GLU A 94 3.78 -8.53 -0.16
CA GLU A 94 3.27 -8.44 1.20
C GLU A 94 3.40 -7.02 1.73
N LEU A 95 2.46 -6.60 2.57
CA LEU A 95 2.48 -5.29 3.21
C LEU A 95 2.70 -5.50 4.70
N SER A 96 3.56 -4.70 5.31
CA SER A 96 3.78 -4.78 6.76
C SER A 96 2.46 -4.55 7.52
N PRO A 97 2.17 -5.38 8.53
CA PRO A 97 0.94 -5.26 9.30
C PRO A 97 1.03 -4.04 10.21
N VAL A 98 0.43 -2.93 9.77
CA VAL A 98 0.25 -1.73 10.61
C VAL A 98 -1.20 -1.62 11.12
N PRO A 99 -1.40 -1.20 12.38
CA PRO A 99 -2.73 -0.87 12.88
C PRO A 99 -3.30 0.28 12.03
N GLY A 100 -4.59 0.25 11.73
CA GLY A 100 -5.28 1.25 10.88
C GLY A 100 -5.40 0.90 9.40
N LEU A 101 -4.58 -0.01 8.89
CA LEU A 101 -4.63 -0.41 7.48
C LEU A 101 -5.84 -1.31 7.21
N CYS A 102 -6.70 -0.89 6.28
CA CYS A 102 -7.86 -1.69 5.88
C CYS A 102 -7.43 -3.02 5.25
N ARG A 103 -8.13 -4.11 5.60
CA ARG A 103 -7.96 -5.43 4.96
C ARG A 103 -8.07 -5.35 3.44
N LYS A 104 -8.98 -4.50 2.96
CA LYS A 104 -9.17 -4.25 1.53
C LYS A 104 -7.90 -3.69 0.89
N THR A 105 -7.26 -2.67 1.47
CA THR A 105 -5.99 -2.12 0.98
C THR A 105 -4.88 -3.16 1.00
N ARG A 106 -4.78 -3.94 2.09
CA ARG A 106 -3.80 -5.03 2.24
C ARG A 106 -3.91 -6.09 1.14
N GLN A 107 -5.10 -6.29 0.56
CA GLN A 107 -5.31 -7.24 -0.53
C GLN A 107 -5.30 -6.59 -1.92
N ALA A 108 -5.81 -5.36 -2.03
CA ALA A 108 -5.95 -4.67 -3.29
C ALA A 108 -4.62 -4.16 -3.85
N VAL A 109 -3.71 -3.70 -2.99
CA VAL A 109 -2.37 -3.24 -3.41
C VAL A 109 -1.54 -4.39 -3.97
N PRO A 110 -1.38 -5.55 -3.30
CA PRO A 110 -0.69 -6.69 -3.89
C PRO A 110 -1.35 -7.20 -5.17
N ALA A 111 -2.69 -7.18 -5.24
CA ALA A 111 -3.41 -7.58 -6.44
C ALA A 111 -3.15 -6.63 -7.61
N ALA A 112 -3.10 -5.31 -7.37
CA ALA A 112 -2.78 -4.32 -8.39
C ALA A 112 -1.34 -4.47 -8.90
N ILE A 113 -0.38 -4.65 -7.98
CA ILE A 113 1.03 -4.86 -8.35
C ILE A 113 1.17 -6.14 -9.18
N ARG A 114 0.51 -7.25 -8.79
CA ARG A 114 0.51 -8.47 -9.60
C ARG A 114 0.00 -8.23 -11.02
N ARG A 115 -1.10 -7.49 -11.18
CA ARG A 115 -1.63 -7.14 -12.52
C ARG A 115 -0.64 -6.29 -13.32
N CYS A 116 0.00 -5.33 -12.68
CA CYS A 116 1.04 -4.50 -13.29
C CYS A 116 2.24 -5.36 -13.75
N LEU A 117 2.76 -6.25 -12.91
CA LEU A 117 3.86 -7.17 -13.26
C LEU A 117 3.47 -8.15 -14.38
N ASP A 118 2.22 -8.60 -14.41
CA ASP A 118 1.69 -9.49 -15.44
C ASP A 118 1.62 -8.78 -16.80
N ARG A 119 1.21 -7.51 -16.79
CA ARG A 119 1.13 -6.65 -17.98
C ARG A 119 2.49 -6.14 -18.46
N HIS A 120 3.41 -5.91 -17.52
CA HIS A 120 4.75 -5.38 -17.76
C HIS A 120 5.82 -6.33 -17.21
N PRO A 121 6.14 -7.42 -17.94
CA PRO A 121 7.15 -8.38 -17.52
C PRO A 121 8.54 -7.74 -17.35
N GLU A 122 8.83 -6.65 -18.05
CA GLU A 122 10.03 -5.82 -17.86
C GLU A 122 10.21 -5.33 -16.41
N ILE A 123 9.13 -4.98 -15.71
CA ILE A 123 9.17 -4.60 -14.29
C ILE A 123 9.49 -5.83 -13.44
N ALA A 124 8.90 -6.99 -13.75
CA ALA A 124 9.20 -8.23 -13.06
C ALA A 124 10.69 -8.60 -13.17
N TYR A 125 11.28 -8.49 -14.36
CA TYR A 125 12.71 -8.69 -14.55
C TYR A 125 13.55 -7.69 -13.75
N ALA A 126 13.19 -6.41 -13.75
CA ALA A 126 13.88 -5.39 -12.96
C ALA A 126 13.77 -5.61 -11.45
N VAL A 127 12.62 -6.12 -10.96
CA VAL A 127 12.46 -6.52 -9.55
C VAL A 127 13.38 -7.68 -9.24
N LEU A 128 13.46 -8.71 -10.09
CA LEU A 128 14.36 -9.84 -9.90
C LEU A 128 15.81 -9.38 -9.84
N ASP A 129 16.23 -8.56 -10.80
CA ASP A 129 17.58 -7.98 -10.88
C ASP A 129 17.93 -7.16 -9.63
N ALA A 130 17.00 -6.31 -9.18
CA ALA A 130 17.17 -5.51 -7.97
C ALA A 130 17.23 -6.37 -6.68
N HIS A 131 16.49 -7.48 -6.63
CA HIS A 131 16.52 -8.42 -5.50
C HIS A 131 17.73 -9.35 -5.52
N ASP A 132 18.31 -9.65 -6.68
CA ASP A 132 19.58 -10.36 -6.81
C ASP A 132 20.76 -9.48 -6.36
N LEU A 133 20.61 -8.14 -6.38
CA LEU A 133 21.64 -7.17 -5.97
C LEU A 133 21.48 -6.60 -4.55
N LEU A 134 20.39 -6.90 -3.84
CA LEU A 134 20.13 -6.44 -2.47
C LEU A 134 19.74 -7.60 -1.55
N GLY A 135 20.58 -8.63 -1.54
CA GLY A 135 20.50 -9.71 -0.56
C GLY A 135 20.43 -9.18 0.89
N PRO A 136 19.68 -9.86 1.78
CA PRO A 136 19.39 -9.37 3.13
C PRO A 136 20.71 -9.18 3.88
N ARG A 137 20.98 -7.95 4.29
CA ARG A 137 21.95 -7.68 5.36
C ARG A 137 21.23 -7.59 6.70
#